data_AF-A0A931Y9G6-F1
#
_entry.id   AF-A0A931Y9G6-F1
#
_cell.length_a   1.000
_cell.length_b   1.000
_cell.length_c   1.000
_cell.angle_alpha   90.00
_cell.angle_beta   90.00
_cell.angle_gamma   90.00
#
_symmetry.space_group_name_H-M   'P 1'
#
loop_
_entity.id
_entity.type
_entity.pdbx_description
1 polymer ?
#
loop_
_entity_poly.entity_id
_entity_poly.type
_entity_poly.pdbx_seq_one_letter_code
_entity_poly.pdbx_strand_id
1 'polypeptide(L)'
;MKKIFFITTFIFVFGFALFPGFSFAQGMMGFPSSSSDSAAIQSQQQEEQEGKQFLDNLNNKTVICSQLKDADFEKIGEYFMGQSIGDTSRHIAMNEMMKSMMGEQGEGQMHITWGKRGSGCDTSAAFPSQDVGFMPMMQMMMGGWPARNASQSEAGGSSPLGSNQLNNSMMNFGFTPFGDFGWIFMILWWALIIAGIVALIKWLMNQSRGSHDYEKPARPAGGSPLEILKERYAKGEIDRKEFEDKKKDLN
;
A
#
# COMPACT_ATOMS: atom_id res chain seq x y z
N MET A 1 -39.77 -7.74 -1.30
CA MET A 1 -38.98 -7.56 -0.06
C MET A 1 -37.73 -8.45 0.00
N LYS A 2 -37.83 -9.78 -0.21
CA LYS A 2 -36.65 -10.68 -0.17
C LYS A 2 -35.50 -10.30 -1.12
N LYS A 3 -35.82 -9.81 -2.33
CA LYS A 3 -34.83 -9.42 -3.34
C LYS A 3 -34.02 -8.16 -2.98
N ILE A 4 -34.64 -7.19 -2.30
CA ILE A 4 -33.96 -5.97 -1.83
C ILE A 4 -33.03 -6.32 -0.66
N PHE A 5 -33.48 -7.23 0.22
CA PHE A 5 -32.69 -7.71 1.34
C PHE A 5 -31.39 -8.38 0.90
N PHE A 6 -31.42 -9.25 -0.11
CA PHE A 6 -30.21 -9.88 -0.64
C PHE A 6 -29.24 -8.87 -1.29
N ILE A 7 -29.75 -7.87 -2.00
CA ILE A 7 -28.93 -6.82 -2.62
C ILE A 7 -28.26 -5.95 -1.54
N THR A 8 -29.00 -5.55 -0.51
CA THR A 8 -28.43 -4.76 0.60
C THR A 8 -27.41 -5.55 1.42
N THR A 9 -27.67 -6.83 1.69
CA THR A 9 -26.72 -7.67 2.42
C THR A 9 -25.47 -7.95 1.60
N PHE A 10 -25.60 -8.16 0.28
CA PHE A 10 -24.44 -8.37 -0.60
C PHE A 10 -23.60 -7.11 -0.75
N ILE A 11 -24.20 -5.93 -0.91
CA ILE A 11 -23.47 -4.65 -0.94
C ILE A 11 -22.78 -4.38 0.40
N PHE A 12 -23.41 -4.71 1.53
CA PHE A 12 -22.81 -4.51 2.84
C PHE A 12 -21.62 -5.45 3.08
N VAL A 13 -21.72 -6.72 2.69
CA VAL A 13 -20.64 -7.71 2.83
C VAL A 13 -19.49 -7.44 1.86
N PHE A 14 -19.78 -7.08 0.60
CA PHE A 14 -18.75 -6.79 -0.40
C PHE A 14 -18.14 -5.39 -0.23
N GLY A 15 -18.92 -4.42 0.24
CA GLY A 15 -18.44 -3.09 0.61
C GLY A 15 -17.46 -3.14 1.79
N PHE A 16 -17.71 -4.01 2.77
CA PHE A 16 -16.78 -4.23 3.90
C PHE A 16 -15.50 -4.96 3.48
N ALA A 17 -15.55 -5.79 2.44
CA ALA A 17 -14.39 -6.48 1.86
C ALA A 17 -13.54 -5.58 0.92
N LEU A 18 -14.06 -4.42 0.52
CA LEU A 18 -13.38 -3.43 -0.33
C LEU A 18 -12.76 -2.27 0.46
N PHE A 19 -13.01 -2.17 1.76
CA PHE A 19 -12.10 -1.44 2.62
C PHE A 19 -10.82 -2.27 2.71
N PRO A 20 -9.64 -1.74 2.35
CA PRO A 20 -8.43 -2.37 2.81
C PRO A 20 -8.56 -2.39 4.33
N GLY A 21 -8.74 -3.58 4.90
CA GLY A 21 -8.45 -3.77 6.30
C GLY A 21 -7.09 -3.15 6.48
N PHE A 22 -6.97 -2.19 7.39
CA PHE A 22 -5.68 -1.81 7.92
C PHE A 22 -5.13 -3.07 8.58
N SER A 23 -4.58 -3.97 7.77
CA SER A 23 -3.63 -4.96 8.21
C SER A 23 -2.49 -4.13 8.73
N PHE A 24 -2.47 -3.92 10.04
CA PHE A 24 -1.25 -3.62 10.76
C PHE A 24 -0.31 -4.75 10.36
N ALA A 25 0.56 -4.47 9.39
CA ALA A 25 1.63 -5.36 9.02
C ALA A 25 2.57 -5.35 10.23
N GLN A 26 2.25 -6.18 11.22
CA GLN A 26 3.15 -6.54 12.28
C GLN A 26 4.30 -7.27 11.58
N GLY A 27 5.34 -6.49 11.31
CA GLY A 27 6.49 -6.94 10.53
C GLY A 27 7.01 -8.25 11.09
N MET A 28 7.19 -9.21 10.18
CA MET A 28 8.01 -10.40 10.37
C MET A 28 9.45 -9.98 10.68
N MET A 29 9.70 -9.57 11.91
CA MET A 29 10.98 -9.68 12.58
C MET A 29 10.60 -10.07 14.01
N GLY A 30 10.80 -11.34 14.34
CA GLY A 30 10.61 -11.86 15.68
C GLY A 30 11.64 -11.23 16.61
N PHE A 31 11.35 -10.01 17.07
CA PHE A 31 11.91 -9.50 18.31
C PHE A 31 11.03 -10.06 19.43
N PRO A 32 11.59 -10.66 20.48
CA PRO A 32 10.82 -11.01 21.65
C PRO A 32 10.13 -9.74 22.12
N SER A 33 8.81 -9.80 22.25
CA SER A 33 8.01 -8.73 22.82
C SER A 33 8.38 -8.58 24.30
N SER A 34 9.49 -7.90 24.58
CA SER A 34 9.67 -7.23 25.85
C SER A 34 8.60 -6.14 25.88
N SER A 35 7.52 -6.37 26.61
CA SER A 35 6.54 -5.34 26.90
C SER A 35 7.25 -4.27 27.72
N SER A 36 7.81 -3.25 27.07
CA SER A 36 8.35 -2.09 27.76
C SER A 36 7.22 -1.47 28.57
N ASP A 37 7.40 -1.34 29.87
CA ASP A 37 6.39 -0.73 30.74
C ASP A 37 6.07 0.69 30.26
N SER A 38 4.84 1.14 30.45
CA SER A 38 4.38 2.46 29.98
C SER A 38 5.26 3.62 30.44
N ALA A 39 5.91 3.48 31.61
CA ALA A 39 6.87 4.46 32.13
C ALA A 39 8.16 4.52 31.31
N ALA A 40 8.70 3.38 30.86
CA ALA A 40 9.89 3.33 30.01
C ALA A 40 9.61 3.95 28.64
N ILE A 41 8.42 3.69 28.07
CA ILE A 41 7.98 4.31 26.82
C ILE A 41 7.89 5.83 26.98
N GLN A 42 7.30 6.32 28.06
CA GLN A 42 7.20 7.77 28.31
C GLN A 42 8.58 8.42 28.49
N SER A 43 9.49 7.78 29.22
CA SER A 43 10.86 8.26 29.40
C SER A 43 11.58 8.36 28.05
N GLN A 44 11.52 7.31 27.23
CA GLN A 44 12.15 7.29 25.92
C GLN A 44 11.57 8.37 24.98
N GLN A 45 10.25 8.54 24.99
CA GLN A 45 9.59 9.59 24.21
C GLN A 45 10.03 11.00 24.65
N GLN A 46 10.28 11.20 25.94
CA GLN A 46 10.78 12.47 26.44
C GLN A 46 12.20 12.72 25.91
N GLU A 47 13.09 11.73 25.95
CA GLU A 47 14.46 11.86 25.44
C GLU A 47 14.49 12.15 23.93
N GLU A 48 13.66 11.46 23.15
CA GLU A 48 13.48 11.72 21.71
C GLU A 48 12.97 13.16 21.46
N GLN A 49 12.06 13.67 22.30
CA GLN A 49 11.56 15.05 22.18
C GLN A 49 12.64 16.08 22.55
N GLU A 50 13.45 15.83 23.56
CA GLU A 50 14.59 16.68 23.92
C GLU A 50 15.61 16.74 22.78
N GLY A 51 15.94 15.60 22.18
CA GLY A 51 16.78 15.53 20.97
C GLY A 51 16.23 16.36 19.81
N LYS A 52 14.91 16.27 19.57
CA LYS A 52 14.23 17.09 18.56
C LYS A 52 14.35 18.58 18.86
N GLN A 53 14.21 19.00 20.11
CA GLN A 53 14.34 20.41 20.49
C GLN A 53 15.75 20.95 20.21
N PHE A 54 16.80 20.16 20.46
CA PHE A 54 18.15 20.54 20.08
C PHE A 54 18.31 20.70 18.57
N LEU A 55 17.72 19.80 17.78
CA LEU A 55 17.74 19.90 16.32
C LEU A 55 16.96 21.13 15.80
N ASP A 56 15.80 21.42 16.39
CA ASP A 56 15.02 22.62 16.06
C ASP A 56 15.82 23.90 16.39
N ASN A 57 16.56 23.90 17.50
CA ASN A 57 17.45 25.01 17.89
C ASN A 57 18.63 25.19 16.92
N LEU A 58 19.23 24.10 16.45
CA LEU A 58 20.26 24.13 15.41
C LEU A 58 19.70 24.70 14.10
N ASN A 59 18.53 24.23 13.66
CA ASN A 59 17.88 24.68 12.43
C ASN A 59 17.50 26.17 12.49
N ASN A 60 17.02 26.63 13.64
CA ASN A 60 16.69 28.03 13.90
C ASN A 60 17.92 28.90 14.21
N LYS A 61 19.13 28.31 14.20
CA LYS A 61 20.41 28.98 14.49
C LYS A 61 20.47 29.63 15.88
N THR A 62 19.67 29.14 16.84
CA THR A 62 19.71 29.60 18.24
C THR A 62 20.88 29.00 18.99
N VAL A 63 21.32 27.80 18.58
CA VAL A 63 22.51 27.11 19.06
C VAL A 63 23.36 26.74 17.85
N ILE A 64 24.68 26.66 18.03
CA ILE A 64 25.63 26.21 17.01
C ILE A 64 26.33 24.94 17.47
N CYS A 65 26.84 24.15 16.51
CA CYS A 65 27.50 22.86 16.77
C CYS A 65 28.59 22.90 17.84
N SER A 66 29.33 24.02 17.96
CA SER A 66 30.40 24.17 18.96
C SER A 66 29.91 24.36 20.40
N GLN A 67 28.62 24.64 20.60
CA GLN A 67 28.01 24.79 21.93
C GLN A 67 27.40 23.49 22.44
N LEU A 68 27.22 22.49 21.57
CA LEU A 68 26.66 21.19 21.92
C LEU A 68 27.75 20.27 22.47
N LYS A 69 27.39 19.50 23.50
CA LYS A 69 28.22 18.48 24.11
C LYS A 69 27.81 17.10 23.62
N ASP A 70 28.66 16.11 23.90
CA ASP A 70 28.35 14.72 23.59
C ASP A 70 27.01 14.25 24.15
N ALA A 71 26.66 14.63 25.39
CA ALA A 71 25.34 14.33 25.96
C ALA A 71 24.16 14.96 25.19
N ASP A 72 24.36 16.10 24.53
CA ASP A 72 23.32 16.70 23.67
C ASP A 72 23.21 15.93 22.34
N PHE A 73 24.35 15.50 21.79
CA PHE A 73 24.39 14.67 20.60
C PHE A 73 23.81 13.27 20.84
N GLU A 74 23.97 12.71 22.03
CA GLU A 74 23.33 11.47 22.43
C GLU A 74 21.80 11.58 22.30
N LYS A 75 21.19 12.61 22.89
CA LYS A 75 19.74 12.89 22.78
C LYS A 75 19.29 13.12 21.34
N ILE A 76 20.08 13.86 20.55
CA ILE A 76 19.80 14.03 19.11
C ILE A 76 19.85 12.66 18.40
N GLY A 77 20.79 11.79 18.79
CA GLY A 77 20.90 10.42 18.33
C GLY A 77 19.68 9.58 18.64
N GLU A 78 19.19 9.61 19.88
CA GLU A 78 17.94 8.97 20.31
C GLU A 78 16.77 9.38 19.42
N TYR A 79 16.63 10.69 19.15
CA TYR A 79 15.60 11.20 18.25
C TYR A 79 15.71 10.63 16.83
N PHE A 80 16.90 10.65 16.23
CA PHE A 80 17.11 10.09 14.88
C PHE A 80 16.86 8.58 14.83
N MET A 81 17.30 7.85 15.86
CA MET A 81 17.09 6.41 15.93
C MET A 81 15.60 6.08 16.09
N GLY A 82 14.89 6.77 16.98
CA GLY A 82 13.44 6.66 17.12
C GLY A 82 12.70 6.93 15.81
N GLN A 83 13.06 7.99 15.08
CA GLN A 83 12.47 8.29 13.77
C GLN A 83 12.77 7.21 12.72
N SER A 84 13.98 6.65 12.74
CA SER A 84 14.38 5.60 11.78
C SER A 84 13.62 4.28 12.00
N ILE A 85 13.28 3.98 13.25
CA ILE A 85 12.56 2.76 13.63
C ILE A 85 11.04 2.94 13.46
N GLY A 86 10.53 4.14 13.72
CA GLY A 86 9.12 4.50 13.59
C GLY A 86 8.22 4.03 14.74
N ASP A 87 8.80 3.41 15.79
CA ASP A 87 8.09 2.97 16.99
C ASP A 87 9.01 3.02 18.22
N THR A 88 8.59 3.74 19.26
CA THR A 88 9.39 3.93 20.48
C THR A 88 9.59 2.61 21.25
N SER A 89 8.64 1.68 21.21
CA SER A 89 8.81 0.39 21.90
C SER A 89 9.90 -0.45 21.22
N ARG A 90 9.96 -0.41 19.89
CA ARG A 90 11.03 -1.06 19.11
C ARG A 90 12.38 -0.36 19.27
N HIS A 91 12.39 0.95 19.48
CA HIS A 91 13.60 1.69 19.82
C HIS A 91 14.18 1.23 21.17
N ILE A 92 13.34 1.12 22.21
CA ILE A 92 13.78 0.58 23.51
C ILE A 92 14.37 -0.84 23.34
N ALA A 93 13.70 -1.70 22.59
CA ALA A 93 14.21 -3.05 22.32
C ALA A 93 15.55 -3.03 21.56
N MET A 94 15.76 -2.06 20.67
CA MET A 94 17.03 -1.85 19.98
C MET A 94 18.12 -1.37 20.94
N ASN A 95 17.81 -0.46 21.85
CA ASN A 95 18.78 0.04 22.84
C ASN A 95 19.24 -1.10 23.74
N GLU A 96 18.32 -1.96 24.19
CA GLU A 96 18.68 -3.15 24.96
C GLU A 96 19.51 -4.16 24.14
N MET A 97 19.19 -4.34 22.86
CA MET A 97 20.02 -5.15 21.96
C MET A 97 21.43 -4.55 21.81
N MET A 98 21.55 -3.24 21.62
CA MET A 98 22.83 -2.54 21.49
C MET A 98 23.65 -2.63 22.77
N LYS A 99 23.03 -2.41 23.93
CA LYS A 99 23.68 -2.61 25.24
C LYS A 99 24.13 -4.05 25.43
N SER A 100 23.35 -5.03 24.98
CA SER A 100 23.72 -6.46 25.09
C SER A 100 24.94 -6.83 24.25
N MET A 101 25.15 -6.15 23.11
CA MET A 101 26.27 -6.43 22.21
C MET A 101 27.51 -5.60 22.53
N MET A 102 27.34 -4.30 22.80
CA MET A 102 28.42 -3.31 22.87
C MET A 102 28.59 -2.71 24.28
N GLY A 103 27.74 -3.10 25.23
CA GLY A 103 27.68 -2.49 26.56
C GLY A 103 27.02 -1.11 26.57
N GLU A 104 26.77 -0.58 27.77
CA GLU A 104 26.17 0.77 27.95
C GLU A 104 27.01 1.87 27.31
N GLN A 105 28.35 1.78 27.40
CA GLN A 105 29.23 2.77 26.77
C GLN A 105 29.17 2.70 25.25
N GLY A 106 29.03 1.51 24.67
CA GLY A 106 28.96 1.32 23.23
C GLY A 106 27.68 1.89 22.64
N GLU A 107 26.54 1.69 23.32
CA GLU A 107 25.25 2.23 22.93
C GLU A 107 25.24 3.77 22.95
N GLY A 108 25.68 4.41 24.05
CA GLY A 108 25.77 5.87 24.11
C GLY A 108 26.71 6.45 23.04
N GLN A 109 27.88 5.85 22.79
CA GLN A 109 28.78 6.29 21.71
C GLN A 109 28.13 6.17 20.33
N MET A 110 27.30 5.15 20.13
CA MET A 110 26.55 4.97 18.89
C MET A 110 25.53 6.10 18.70
N HIS A 111 24.79 6.47 19.74
CA HIS A 111 23.83 7.57 19.72
C HIS A 111 24.51 8.92 19.53
N ILE A 112 25.62 9.17 20.21
CA ILE A 112 26.43 10.38 20.01
C ILE A 112 26.89 10.48 18.54
N THR A 113 27.40 9.40 17.98
CA THR A 113 27.87 9.37 16.59
C THR A 113 26.72 9.60 15.61
N TRP A 114 25.55 8.99 15.87
CA TRP A 114 24.34 9.24 15.11
C TRP A 114 23.88 10.68 15.18
N GLY A 115 23.87 11.26 16.37
CA GLY A 115 23.47 12.65 16.57
C GLY A 115 24.41 13.63 15.88
N LYS A 116 25.73 13.41 15.97
CA LYS A 116 26.75 14.21 15.27
C LYS A 116 26.59 14.17 13.75
N ARG A 117 26.38 12.98 13.20
CA ARG A 117 26.18 12.79 11.75
C ARG A 117 24.82 13.33 11.30
N GLY A 118 23.75 13.01 12.01
CA GLY A 118 22.37 13.38 11.69
C GLY A 118 22.10 14.88 11.82
N SER A 119 22.71 15.55 12.81
CA SER A 119 22.65 17.01 12.95
C SER A 119 23.49 17.77 11.92
N GLY A 120 24.39 17.08 11.22
CA GLY A 120 25.35 17.70 10.29
C GLY A 120 26.51 18.42 10.97
N CYS A 121 26.65 18.32 12.30
CA CYS A 121 27.72 18.96 13.06
C CYS A 121 29.07 18.25 12.89
N ASP A 122 29.08 16.93 12.77
CA ASP A 122 30.26 16.14 12.42
C ASP A 122 29.85 14.88 11.64
N THR A 123 29.91 14.99 10.31
CA THR A 123 29.59 13.89 9.38
C THR A 123 30.71 12.84 9.31
N SER A 124 31.88 13.14 9.86
CA SER A 124 33.05 12.26 9.85
C SER A 124 33.19 11.41 11.11
N ALA A 125 32.43 11.71 12.17
CA ALA A 125 32.43 11.01 13.45
C ALA A 125 32.43 9.48 13.24
N ALA A 126 33.49 8.80 13.69
CA ALA A 126 33.65 7.37 13.44
C ALA A 126 32.72 6.56 14.34
N PHE A 127 32.06 5.53 13.77
CA PHE A 127 31.38 4.54 14.60
C PHE A 127 32.41 3.70 15.35
N PRO A 128 32.16 3.33 16.62
CA PRO A 128 33.05 2.47 17.37
C PRO A 128 33.30 1.16 16.59
N SER A 129 34.55 0.96 16.17
CA SER A 129 34.98 -0.07 15.22
C SER A 129 35.18 -1.45 15.85
N GLN A 130 34.55 -1.73 16.99
CA GLN A 130 34.83 -2.94 17.77
C GLN A 130 34.08 -4.17 17.27
N ASP A 131 32.96 -4.04 16.56
CA ASP A 131 32.17 -5.23 16.18
C ASP A 131 31.83 -5.30 14.69
N VAL A 132 32.50 -6.25 14.05
CA VAL A 132 32.43 -6.67 12.64
C VAL A 132 31.02 -7.05 12.13
N GLY A 133 30.01 -7.04 13.00
CA GLY A 133 28.61 -7.36 12.69
C GLY A 133 27.65 -6.17 12.58
N PHE A 134 28.05 -4.97 13.02
CA PHE A 134 27.13 -3.82 13.12
C PHE A 134 26.96 -3.07 11.78
N MET A 135 28.04 -2.87 11.02
CA MET A 135 27.98 -2.18 9.72
C MET A 135 27.02 -2.82 8.69
N PRO A 136 26.98 -4.15 8.51
CA PRO A 136 26.07 -4.77 7.55
C PRO A 136 24.58 -4.59 7.93
N MET A 137 24.27 -4.64 9.22
CA MET A 137 22.90 -4.51 9.72
C MET A 137 22.38 -3.08 9.54
N MET A 138 23.21 -2.08 9.85
CA MET A 138 22.83 -0.69 9.67
C MET A 138 22.71 -0.28 8.21
N GLN A 139 23.56 -0.83 7.33
CA GLN A 139 23.51 -0.57 5.89
C GLN A 139 22.24 -1.13 5.25
N MET A 140 21.73 -2.26 5.75
CA MET A 140 20.48 -2.86 5.30
C MET A 140 19.25 -2.11 5.84
N MET A 141 19.33 -1.53 7.05
CA MET A 141 18.23 -0.77 7.67
C MET A 141 18.12 0.67 7.16
N MET A 142 19.26 1.32 6.89
CA MET A 142 19.32 2.73 6.46
C MET A 142 19.23 2.92 4.94
N GLY A 143 18.79 1.89 4.21
CA GLY A 143 18.32 2.03 2.82
C GLY A 143 19.28 2.78 1.89
N GLY A 144 20.56 2.41 1.89
CA GLY A 144 21.49 2.91 0.87
C GLY A 144 21.93 4.37 1.03
N TRP A 145 22.13 4.87 2.25
CA TRP A 145 23.05 5.98 2.43
C TRP A 145 24.43 5.54 1.92
N PRO A 146 25.07 6.27 0.99
CA PRO A 146 26.36 5.85 0.47
C PRO A 146 27.34 5.94 1.63
N ALA A 147 27.73 4.79 2.16
CA ALA A 147 29.03 4.59 2.77
C ALA A 147 30.05 4.98 1.71
N ARG A 148 30.38 6.28 1.64
CA ARG A 148 31.58 6.73 0.94
C ARG A 148 32.73 6.16 1.74
N ASN A 149 33.20 5.00 1.27
CA ASN A 149 34.29 4.24 1.84
C ASN A 149 35.44 5.18 2.18
N ALA A 150 35.77 5.21 3.47
CA ALA A 150 37.11 5.51 3.91
C ALA A 150 38.04 4.40 3.39
N SER A 151 38.57 4.59 2.18
CA SER A 151 39.87 4.04 1.73
C SER A 151 40.02 4.28 0.24
N GLN A 152 40.47 5.48 -0.13
CA GLN A 152 41.66 5.68 -0.96
C GLN A 152 41.72 7.15 -1.35
N SER A 153 42.85 7.75 -0.99
CA SER A 153 43.53 8.83 -1.69
C SER A 153 43.03 9.06 -3.13
N GLU A 154 42.60 10.28 -3.42
CA GLU A 154 43.27 11.10 -4.44
C GLU A 154 42.75 12.54 -4.44
N ALA A 155 43.68 13.44 -4.72
CA ALA A 155 43.55 14.88 -4.68
C ALA A 155 42.56 15.42 -5.73
N GLY A 156 41.87 16.52 -5.40
CA GLY A 156 41.13 17.27 -6.42
C GLY A 156 40.10 18.24 -5.87
N GLY A 157 40.57 19.42 -5.45
CA GLY A 157 39.95 20.73 -5.60
C GLY A 157 38.41 20.93 -5.63
N SER A 158 38.00 21.89 -4.79
CA SER A 158 36.97 22.92 -5.07
C SER A 158 35.52 22.61 -4.66
N SER A 159 35.12 23.16 -3.51
CA SER A 159 33.73 23.56 -3.19
C SER A 159 33.31 24.80 -4.02
N PRO A 160 32.09 25.36 -3.90
CA PRO A 160 30.72 24.82 -3.75
C PRO A 160 29.72 25.49 -4.75
N LEU A 161 28.42 25.17 -4.64
CA LEU A 161 27.24 25.90 -5.17
C LEU A 161 26.72 25.49 -6.56
N GLY A 162 25.45 25.07 -6.64
CA GLY A 162 24.70 25.07 -7.91
C GLY A 162 23.59 24.03 -8.06
N SER A 163 22.36 24.47 -7.76
CA SER A 163 21.13 24.20 -8.53
C SER A 163 20.71 22.77 -8.91
N ASN A 164 19.53 22.40 -8.40
CA ASN A 164 18.42 21.78 -9.14
C ASN A 164 18.78 20.86 -10.32
N GLN A 165 18.76 19.55 -10.09
CA GLN A 165 18.40 18.63 -11.17
C GLN A 165 17.62 17.44 -10.63
N LEU A 166 16.32 17.48 -10.92
CA LEU A 166 15.47 16.33 -11.17
C LEU A 166 16.28 15.20 -11.79
N ASN A 167 16.40 14.08 -11.09
CA ASN A 167 16.43 12.75 -11.69
C ASN A 167 16.10 11.72 -10.61
N ASN A 168 14.81 11.41 -10.54
CA ASN A 168 14.33 10.08 -10.18
C ASN A 168 15.05 9.05 -11.06
N SER A 169 16.09 8.41 -10.54
CA SER A 169 16.71 7.24 -11.18
C SER A 169 17.59 6.51 -10.18
N MET A 170 17.07 6.10 -9.01
CA MET A 170 17.75 5.04 -8.25
C MET A 170 16.90 4.33 -7.17
N MET A 171 15.68 3.87 -7.47
CA MET A 171 15.05 2.80 -6.66
C MET A 171 14.10 1.96 -7.53
N ASN A 172 14.66 1.12 -8.40
CA ASN A 172 13.90 -0.03 -8.89
C ASN A 172 14.87 -1.14 -9.32
N PHE A 173 15.43 -1.86 -8.36
CA PHE A 173 15.98 -3.19 -8.64
C PHE A 173 15.83 -4.09 -7.41
N GLY A 174 14.72 -4.86 -7.43
CA GLY A 174 14.77 -6.27 -7.11
C GLY A 174 14.47 -6.69 -5.67
N PHE A 175 13.17 -6.86 -5.35
CA PHE A 175 12.68 -8.11 -4.75
C PHE A 175 11.14 -8.19 -4.75
N THR A 176 10.54 -8.49 -5.91
CA THR A 176 9.24 -9.19 -5.97
C THR A 176 9.37 -10.30 -7.01
N PRO A 177 9.12 -11.57 -6.68
CA PRO A 177 9.34 -12.69 -7.61
C PRO A 177 8.38 -12.69 -8.83
N PHE A 178 7.56 -11.65 -9.01
CA PHE A 178 6.63 -11.45 -10.12
C PHE A 178 6.50 -9.95 -10.49
N GLY A 179 7.61 -9.19 -10.43
CA GLY A 179 7.65 -7.73 -10.48
C GLY A 179 6.89 -7.05 -11.64
N ASP A 180 6.81 -7.69 -12.81
CA ASP A 180 6.08 -7.14 -13.95
C ASP A 180 4.76 -7.87 -14.28
N PHE A 181 4.48 -9.02 -13.63
CA PHE A 181 3.23 -9.77 -13.83
C PHE A 181 2.18 -9.48 -12.75
N GLY A 182 2.57 -8.89 -11.61
CA GLY A 182 1.67 -8.57 -10.51
C GLY A 182 0.55 -7.60 -10.90
N TRP A 183 0.85 -6.56 -11.69
CA TRP A 183 -0.16 -5.59 -12.13
C TRP A 183 -1.16 -6.19 -13.12
N ILE A 184 -0.70 -7.09 -14.00
CA ILE A 184 -1.54 -7.82 -14.95
C ILE A 184 -2.49 -8.76 -14.19
N PHE A 185 -1.96 -9.52 -13.22
CA PHE A 185 -2.77 -10.41 -12.40
C PHE A 185 -3.80 -9.63 -11.58
N MET A 186 -3.43 -8.44 -11.10
CA MET A 186 -4.36 -7.57 -10.38
C MET A 186 -5.49 -7.07 -11.28
N ILE A 187 -5.19 -6.57 -12.49
CA ILE A 187 -6.23 -6.17 -13.46
C ILE A 187 -7.13 -7.37 -13.82
N LEU A 188 -6.55 -8.55 -14.03
CA LEU A 188 -7.29 -9.76 -14.38
C LEU A 188 -8.21 -10.20 -13.22
N TRP A 189 -7.74 -10.08 -11.98
CA TRP A 189 -8.52 -10.34 -10.77
C TRP A 189 -9.70 -9.36 -10.62
N TRP A 190 -9.48 -8.06 -10.82
CA TRP A 190 -10.53 -7.05 -10.84
C TRP A 190 -11.55 -7.30 -11.97
N ALA A 191 -11.09 -7.67 -13.17
CA ALA A 191 -11.97 -8.01 -14.29
C ALA A 191 -12.84 -9.23 -13.97
N LEU A 192 -12.30 -10.26 -13.30
CA LEU A 192 -13.05 -11.43 -12.85
C LEU A 192 -14.12 -11.08 -11.82
N ILE A 193 -13.81 -10.21 -10.85
CA ILE A 193 -14.79 -9.73 -9.87
C ILE A 193 -15.94 -8.99 -10.56
N ILE A 194 -15.62 -8.07 -11.48
CA ILE A 194 -16.63 -7.30 -12.24
C ILE A 194 -17.49 -8.25 -13.08
N ALA A 195 -16.87 -9.21 -13.78
CA ALA A 195 -17.60 -10.20 -14.56
C ALA A 195 -18.52 -11.07 -13.69
N GLY A 196 -18.08 -11.48 -12.50
CA GLY A 196 -18.89 -12.20 -11.52
C GLY A 196 -20.11 -11.40 -11.06
N ILE A 197 -19.93 -10.11 -10.75
CA ILE A 197 -21.03 -9.22 -10.36
C ILE A 197 -22.02 -9.05 -11.52
N VAL A 198 -21.54 -8.80 -12.74
CA VAL A 198 -22.41 -8.65 -13.93
C VAL A 198 -23.17 -9.95 -14.24
N ALA A 199 -22.52 -11.10 -14.13
CA ALA A 199 -23.16 -12.40 -14.32
C ALA A 199 -24.23 -12.67 -13.25
N LEU A 200 -23.93 -12.33 -11.99
CA LEU A 200 -24.87 -12.45 -10.88
C LEU A 200 -26.08 -11.52 -11.08
N ILE A 201 -25.86 -10.26 -11.48
CA ILE A 201 -26.93 -9.31 -11.81
C ILE A 201 -27.76 -9.83 -12.99
N LYS A 202 -27.13 -10.30 -14.08
CA LYS A 202 -27.85 -10.90 -15.21
C LYS A 202 -28.67 -12.11 -14.78
N TRP A 203 -28.14 -12.98 -13.93
CA TRP A 203 -28.86 -14.15 -13.43
C TRP A 203 -30.04 -13.76 -12.54
N LEU A 204 -29.87 -12.80 -11.62
CA LEU A 204 -30.96 -12.26 -10.80
C LEU A 204 -32.02 -11.50 -11.62
N MET A 205 -31.61 -10.80 -12.69
CA MET A 205 -32.52 -10.13 -13.64
C MET A 205 -33.23 -11.13 -14.55
N ASN A 206 -32.60 -12.25 -14.92
CA ASN A 206 -33.29 -13.35 -15.62
C ASN A 206 -34.26 -14.10 -14.70
N GLN A 207 -34.01 -14.13 -13.38
CA GLN A 207 -35.00 -14.65 -12.42
C GLN A 207 -36.19 -13.69 -12.18
N SER A 208 -36.16 -12.45 -12.67
CA SER A 208 -37.31 -11.54 -12.67
C SER A 208 -38.05 -11.48 -14.01
N ARG A 209 -37.57 -12.18 -15.04
CA ARG A 209 -38.23 -12.30 -16.35
C ARG A 209 -38.26 -13.77 -16.81
N GLY A 210 -39.38 -14.46 -16.52
CA GLY A 210 -39.75 -15.74 -17.13
C GLY A 210 -39.97 -16.87 -16.11
N SER A 211 -41.08 -16.94 -15.36
CA SER A 211 -42.32 -17.55 -15.86
C SER A 211 -42.92 -16.89 -17.10
N HIS A 212 -43.22 -17.74 -18.09
CA HIS A 212 -43.78 -17.41 -19.39
C HIS A 212 -42.84 -16.58 -20.28
N ASP A 213 -42.06 -17.23 -21.14
CA ASP A 213 -42.60 -17.73 -22.38
C ASP A 213 -41.65 -18.72 -23.05
N TYR A 214 -42.29 -19.71 -23.66
CA TYR A 214 -41.71 -20.69 -24.54
C TYR A 214 -40.86 -19.98 -25.60
N GLU A 215 -39.64 -20.46 -25.74
CA GLU A 215 -38.77 -20.38 -26.90
C GLU A 215 -39.58 -20.27 -28.21
N LYS A 216 -39.81 -19.05 -28.68
CA LYS A 216 -40.10 -18.80 -30.10
C LYS A 216 -38.81 -18.31 -30.73
N PRO A 217 -38.13 -19.10 -31.56
CA PRO A 217 -37.02 -18.59 -32.33
C PRO A 217 -37.55 -17.45 -33.20
N ALA A 218 -36.76 -16.37 -33.27
CA ALA A 218 -36.97 -15.26 -34.17
C ALA A 218 -37.23 -15.79 -35.59
N ARG A 219 -38.49 -15.77 -36.01
CA ARG A 219 -38.88 -15.91 -37.42
C ARG A 219 -39.03 -14.50 -38.00
N PRO A 220 -38.56 -14.27 -39.23
CA PRO A 220 -38.66 -12.96 -39.88
C PRO A 220 -40.13 -12.59 -40.05
N ALA A 221 -40.41 -11.28 -40.07
CA ALA A 221 -41.71 -10.66 -40.22
C ALA A 221 -42.41 -11.07 -41.55
N GLY A 222 -43.04 -12.24 -41.55
CA GLY A 222 -43.70 -12.82 -42.71
C GLY A 222 -44.37 -14.14 -42.34
N GLY A 223 -45.42 -14.08 -41.52
CA GLY A 223 -46.37 -15.19 -41.44
C GLY A 223 -46.94 -15.43 -42.84
N SER A 224 -47.18 -16.70 -43.21
CA SER A 224 -47.72 -16.97 -44.55
C SER A 224 -49.04 -16.21 -44.71
N PRO A 225 -49.37 -15.68 -45.90
CA PRO A 225 -50.61 -14.95 -46.12
C PRO A 225 -51.86 -15.67 -45.58
N LEU A 226 -51.82 -17.00 -45.52
CA LEU A 226 -52.84 -17.87 -44.93
C LEU A 226 -52.99 -17.75 -43.41
N GLU A 227 -51.90 -17.55 -42.65
CA GLU A 227 -51.97 -17.33 -41.20
C GLU A 227 -52.59 -15.98 -40.87
N ILE A 228 -52.25 -14.92 -41.61
CA ILE A 228 -52.87 -13.60 -41.46
C ILE A 228 -54.36 -13.68 -41.77
N LEU A 229 -54.73 -14.42 -42.82
CA LEU A 229 -56.13 -14.63 -43.20
C LEU A 229 -56.92 -15.34 -42.08
N LYS A 230 -56.33 -16.38 -41.47
CA LYS A 230 -56.96 -17.13 -40.36
C LYS A 230 -57.13 -16.27 -39.12
N GLU A 231 -56.16 -15.43 -38.80
CA GLU A 231 -56.23 -14.53 -37.65
C GLU A 231 -57.37 -13.52 -37.79
N ARG A 232 -57.55 -12.93 -38.98
CA ARG A 232 -58.64 -11.98 -39.24
C ARG A 232 -60.01 -12.64 -39.24
N TYR A 233 -60.12 -13.87 -39.75
CA TYR A 233 -61.36 -14.65 -39.66
C TYR A 233 -61.71 -14.97 -38.21
N ALA A 234 -60.73 -15.37 -37.40
CA ALA A 234 -60.92 -15.63 -35.97
C ALA A 234 -61.30 -14.38 -35.17
N LYS A 235 -60.80 -13.21 -35.59
CA LYS A 235 -61.21 -11.90 -35.05
C LYS A 235 -62.60 -11.44 -35.52
N GLY A 236 -63.21 -12.13 -36.49
CA GLY A 236 -64.50 -11.76 -37.08
C GLY A 236 -64.44 -10.54 -38.01
N GLU A 237 -63.24 -10.13 -38.45
CA GLU A 237 -63.04 -8.98 -39.33
C GLU A 237 -63.39 -9.30 -40.80
N ILE A 238 -63.44 -10.58 -41.16
CA ILE A 238 -63.79 -11.07 -42.50
C ILE A 238 -64.83 -12.18 -42.39
N ASP A 239 -65.78 -12.19 -43.33
CA ASP A 239 -66.81 -13.22 -43.39
C ASP A 239 -66.25 -14.55 -43.93
N ARG A 240 -66.94 -15.66 -43.63
CA ARG A 240 -66.54 -17.00 -44.09
C ARG A 240 -66.42 -17.07 -45.61
N LYS A 241 -67.29 -16.37 -46.36
CA LYS A 241 -67.24 -16.36 -47.82
C LYS A 241 -65.96 -15.69 -48.34
N GLU A 242 -65.58 -14.55 -47.76
CA GLU A 242 -64.35 -13.83 -48.13
C GLU A 242 -63.08 -14.59 -47.74
N PHE A 243 -63.10 -15.33 -46.62
CA PHE A 243 -61.99 -16.18 -46.21
C PHE A 243 -61.75 -17.31 -47.20
N GLU A 244 -62.81 -17.98 -47.68
CA GLU A 244 -62.67 -19.08 -48.63
C GLU A 244 -62.20 -18.62 -50.01
N ASP A 245 -62.64 -17.46 -50.49
CA ASP A 245 -62.20 -16.88 -51.76
C ASP A 245 -60.71 -16.52 -51.72
N LYS A 246 -60.27 -15.77 -50.69
CA LYS A 246 -58.87 -15.36 -50.54
C LYS A 246 -57.93 -16.53 -50.22
N LYS A 247 -58.44 -17.59 -49.59
CA LYS A 247 -57.66 -18.82 -49.36
C LYS A 247 -57.32 -19.54 -50.67
N LYS A 248 -58.20 -19.51 -51.67
CA LYS A 248 -57.94 -20.11 -52.99
C LYS A 248 -56.87 -19.36 -53.76
N ASP A 249 -56.84 -18.03 -53.66
CA ASP A 249 -55.84 -17.19 -54.33
C ASP A 249 -54.42 -17.36 -53.75
N LEU A 250 -54.31 -17.88 -52.52
CA LEU A 250 -53.06 -18.03 -51.78
C LEU A 250 -52.48 -19.45 -51.83
N ASN A 251 -53.06 -20.35 -52.63
CA ASN A 251 -52.71 -21.77 -52.71
C ASN A 251 -52.42 -22.18 -54.15
#